data_AF-A0A8J5UQT2-F1
#
_entry.id   AF-A0A8J5UQT2-F1
#
_cell.length_a   1.000
_cell.length_b   1.000
_cell.length_c   1.000
_cell.angle_alpha   90.00
_cell.angle_beta   90.00
_cell.angle_gamma   90.00
#
_symmetry.space_group_name_H-M   'P 1'
#
loop_
_entity.id
_entity.type
_entity.pdbx_description
1 polymer ?
#
loop_
_entity_poly.entity_id
_entity_poly.type
_entity_poly.pdbx_seq_one_letter_code
_entity_poly.pdbx_strand_id
1 'polypeptide(L)'
;IKNFNSNFLLFILVVKFFKVIGLAPYKLTILPSPQNKLNGQQFLGQTSYSLLGLIYNLVLPLTSIPTLYYWLPQVHKKTESSDTEMQMEAWREFFFGVTSHGTFIIIVLFCIVKQRVFIKVINRLFQFEKELADTFYNTKNLPSGKPILIFVFSTHLSATVLNILTEFFAELKYITALDTVLFIIPEFVIGNLVIQYALILIFLENRFKGLNKLLLSLVDTNCNESKCQRFFRIMSDSCNENVVRLIRYIRDAQRNLYEISDDFSKCYSWPMLLSITYFAAGIIYSSYELFQNITKSETNILVSINLALWVIKTMIPIVTLTCCVTKIINEVTLKFFIFLLVNKRHYKKCFLMRPCMAIIHI
;
A
#
# COMPACT_ATOMS: atom_id res chain seq x y z
N ILE A 1 1.07 -2.28 -25.20
CA ILE A 1 -0.35 -2.70 -25.03
C ILE A 1 -0.50 -3.80 -23.94
N LYS A 2 -0.09 -5.07 -24.15
CA LYS A 2 -0.37 -6.19 -23.22
C LYS A 2 0.18 -6.00 -21.78
N ASN A 3 1.38 -5.44 -21.61
CA ASN A 3 1.98 -5.24 -20.29
C ASN A 3 1.39 -4.05 -19.51
N PHE A 4 1.10 -2.93 -20.18
CA PHE A 4 0.53 -1.73 -19.57
C PHE A 4 -0.90 -1.99 -19.05
N ASN A 5 -1.76 -2.59 -19.87
CA ASN A 5 -3.13 -2.95 -19.49
C ASN A 5 -3.18 -3.94 -18.32
N SER A 6 -2.23 -4.88 -18.24
CA SER A 6 -2.26 -5.89 -17.19
C SER A 6 -1.72 -5.39 -15.83
N ASN A 7 -0.84 -4.38 -15.78
CA ASN A 7 -0.50 -3.71 -14.50
C ASN A 7 -1.72 -2.99 -13.94
N PHE A 8 -2.44 -2.29 -14.82
CA PHE A 8 -3.64 -1.53 -14.44
C PHE A 8 -4.78 -2.45 -14.01
N LEU A 9 -4.97 -3.58 -14.71
CA LEU A 9 -5.94 -4.60 -14.33
C LEU A 9 -5.62 -5.21 -12.95
N LEU A 10 -4.34 -5.48 -12.67
CA LEU A 10 -3.90 -5.96 -11.36
C LEU A 10 -4.20 -4.92 -10.27
N PHE A 11 -3.91 -3.64 -10.53
CA PHE A 11 -4.26 -2.56 -9.61
C PHE A 11 -5.77 -2.50 -9.34
N ILE A 12 -6.61 -2.66 -10.37
CA ILE A 12 -8.07 -2.73 -10.22
C ILE A 12 -8.50 -3.91 -9.36
N LEU A 13 -7.93 -5.10 -9.56
CA LEU A 13 -8.23 -6.29 -8.75
C LEU A 13 -7.88 -6.06 -7.28
N VAL A 14 -6.71 -5.48 -7.03
CA VAL A 14 -6.25 -5.09 -5.69
C VAL A 14 -7.22 -4.07 -5.05
N VAL A 15 -7.66 -3.06 -5.79
CA VAL A 15 -8.65 -2.08 -5.29
C VAL A 15 -9.99 -2.74 -4.96
N LYS A 16 -10.44 -3.71 -5.78
CA LYS A 16 -11.66 -4.48 -5.49
C LYS A 16 -11.53 -5.29 -4.20
N PHE A 17 -10.38 -5.90 -3.96
CA PHE A 17 -10.10 -6.62 -2.71
C PHE A 17 -10.19 -5.68 -1.50
N PHE A 18 -9.54 -4.51 -1.55
CA PHE A 18 -9.63 -3.53 -0.45
C PHE A 18 -11.04 -2.96 -0.25
N LYS A 19 -11.87 -2.93 -1.30
CA LYS A 19 -13.29 -2.59 -1.17
C LYS A 19 -14.05 -3.61 -0.33
N VAL A 20 -13.75 -4.90 -0.48
CA VAL A 20 -14.37 -5.97 0.31
C VAL A 20 -13.95 -5.89 1.79
N ILE A 21 -12.74 -5.42 2.08
CA ILE A 21 -12.26 -5.24 3.47
C ILE A 21 -12.85 -3.96 4.12
N GLY A 22 -13.36 -3.04 3.32
CA GLY A 22 -13.84 -1.74 3.80
C GLY A 22 -12.78 -0.63 3.82
N LEU A 23 -11.62 -0.84 3.20
CA LEU A 23 -10.58 0.20 3.06
C LEU A 23 -10.78 1.10 1.82
N ALA A 24 -11.74 0.75 0.96
CA ALA A 24 -12.08 1.52 -0.23
C ALA A 24 -13.60 1.74 -0.35
N PRO A 25 -14.21 2.63 0.47
CA PRO A 25 -15.67 2.86 0.49
C PRO A 25 -16.24 3.53 -0.78
N TYR A 26 -15.55 3.51 -1.92
CA TYR A 26 -16.00 4.18 -3.14
C TYR A 26 -16.44 3.19 -4.21
N LYS A 27 -17.24 3.69 -5.16
CA LYS A 27 -17.67 2.92 -6.33
C LYS A 27 -16.59 3.02 -7.40
N LEU A 28 -16.02 1.89 -7.80
CA LEU A 28 -15.12 1.79 -8.95
C LEU A 28 -15.94 1.40 -10.19
N THR A 29 -15.96 2.27 -11.20
CA THR A 29 -16.54 2.01 -12.51
C THR A 29 -15.42 1.85 -13.51
N ILE A 30 -15.46 0.79 -14.31
CA ILE A 30 -14.50 0.56 -15.39
C ILE A 30 -15.23 0.90 -16.69
N LEU A 31 -14.84 1.99 -17.31
CA LEU A 31 -15.40 2.44 -18.58
C LEU A 31 -14.52 1.94 -19.73
N PRO A 32 -15.09 1.36 -20.80
CA PRO A 32 -14.34 1.12 -22.02
C PRO A 32 -13.94 2.48 -22.63
N SER A 33 -12.66 2.66 -22.93
CA SER A 33 -12.19 3.89 -23.59
C SER A 33 -12.82 3.99 -24.98
N PRO A 34 -13.50 5.10 -25.32
CA PRO A 34 -14.17 5.25 -26.61
C PRO A 34 -13.19 5.36 -27.79
N GLN A 35 -11.90 5.59 -27.55
CA GLN A 35 -10.95 5.98 -28.60
C GLN A 35 -10.23 4.84 -29.35
N ASN A 36 -10.46 3.55 -29.08
CA ASN A 36 -9.78 2.49 -29.87
C ASN A 36 -10.58 1.17 -29.96
N LYS A 37 -11.58 1.14 -30.85
CA LYS A 37 -12.29 -0.12 -31.21
C LYS A 37 -11.46 -1.09 -32.05
N LEU A 38 -10.33 -0.67 -32.63
CA LEU A 38 -9.62 -1.44 -33.67
C LEU A 38 -8.36 -2.19 -33.22
N ASN A 39 -7.75 -1.94 -32.06
CA ASN A 39 -6.45 -2.56 -31.70
C ASN A 39 -6.26 -2.96 -30.22
N GLY A 40 -7.36 -3.21 -29.50
CA GLY A 40 -7.34 -3.73 -28.13
C GLY A 40 -7.93 -2.76 -27.12
N GLN A 41 -8.89 -3.25 -26.33
CA GLN A 41 -9.64 -2.45 -25.36
C GLN A 41 -8.71 -1.84 -24.31
N GLN A 42 -8.72 -0.50 -24.22
CA GLN A 42 -8.20 0.22 -23.07
C GLN A 42 -9.33 0.44 -22.07
N PHE A 43 -9.09 0.09 -20.82
CA PHE A 43 -10.04 0.27 -19.73
C PHE A 43 -9.64 1.50 -18.94
N LEU A 44 -10.59 2.40 -18.70
CA LEU A 44 -10.41 3.54 -17.82
C LEU A 44 -11.15 3.31 -16.50
N GLY A 45 -10.45 3.51 -15.39
CA GLY A 45 -11.08 3.54 -14.08
C GLY A 45 -11.67 4.92 -13.80
N GLN A 46 -12.85 4.95 -13.19
CA GLN A 46 -13.40 6.14 -12.56
C GLN A 46 -13.95 5.76 -11.20
N THR A 47 -13.60 6.52 -10.17
CA THR A 47 -14.17 6.36 -8.82
C THR A 47 -15.24 7.41 -8.57
N SER A 48 -16.31 7.01 -7.90
CA SER A 48 -17.39 7.90 -7.48
C SER A 48 -17.85 7.56 -6.07
N TYR A 49 -18.59 8.50 -5.47
CA TYR A 49 -19.16 8.32 -4.15
C TYR A 49 -20.08 7.09 -4.10
N SER A 50 -20.02 6.33 -3.02
CA SER A 50 -20.88 5.17 -2.80
C SER A 50 -21.55 5.26 -1.43
N LEU A 51 -22.87 5.43 -1.44
CA LEU A 51 -23.66 5.37 -0.21
C LEU A 51 -23.62 3.97 0.41
N LEU A 52 -23.72 2.92 -0.40
CA LEU A 52 -23.61 1.53 0.05
C LEU A 52 -22.23 1.24 0.66
N GLY A 53 -21.15 1.75 0.05
CA GLY A 53 -19.80 1.62 0.61
C GLY A 53 -19.66 2.32 1.97
N LEU A 54 -20.32 3.47 2.15
CA LEU A 54 -20.36 4.17 3.42
C LEU A 54 -21.15 3.39 4.48
N ILE A 55 -22.35 2.91 4.15
CA ILE A 55 -23.17 2.10 5.06
C ILE A 55 -22.41 0.83 5.47
N TYR A 56 -21.81 0.13 4.50
CA TYR A 56 -21.00 -1.05 4.76
C TYR A 56 -19.85 -0.76 5.74
N ASN A 57 -19.10 0.32 5.52
CA ASN A 57 -18.03 0.73 6.41
C ASN A 57 -18.49 1.20 7.78
N LEU A 58 -19.72 1.70 7.93
CA LEU A 58 -20.28 2.02 9.25
C LEU A 58 -20.69 0.76 10.01
N VAL A 59 -21.18 -0.27 9.30
CA VAL A 59 -21.57 -1.54 9.91
C VAL A 59 -20.36 -2.32 10.40
N LEU A 60 -19.24 -2.31 9.67
CA LEU A 60 -18.00 -3.00 10.05
C LEU A 60 -17.55 -2.76 11.51
N PRO A 61 -17.31 -1.52 11.98
CA PRO A 61 -16.91 -1.26 13.36
C PRO A 61 -18.03 -1.53 14.37
N LEU A 62 -19.30 -1.43 13.98
CA LEU A 62 -20.41 -1.81 14.85
C LEU A 62 -20.42 -3.33 15.11
N THR A 63 -20.03 -4.13 14.12
CA THR A 63 -19.91 -5.59 14.30
C THR A 63 -18.73 -6.01 15.17
N SER A 64 -17.72 -5.15 15.37
CA SER A 64 -16.57 -5.46 16.25
C SER A 64 -16.79 -5.11 17.73
N ILE A 65 -17.91 -4.46 18.10
CA ILE A 65 -18.22 -4.16 19.50
C ILE A 65 -18.72 -5.42 20.25
N PRO A 66 -19.66 -6.22 19.69
CA PRO A 66 -20.08 -7.47 20.31
C PRO A 66 -18.95 -8.46 20.53
N THR A 67 -17.94 -8.46 19.65
CA THR A 67 -16.78 -9.36 19.76
C THR A 67 -15.92 -9.01 20.97
N LEU A 68 -15.68 -7.71 21.20
CA LEU A 68 -15.01 -7.22 22.40
C LEU A 68 -15.80 -7.58 23.66
N TYR A 69 -17.12 -7.42 23.64
CA TYR A 69 -18.00 -7.74 24.77
C TYR A 69 -18.02 -9.24 25.09
N TYR A 70 -18.03 -10.10 24.07
CA TYR A 70 -18.02 -11.56 24.25
C TYR A 70 -16.66 -12.09 24.72
N TRP A 71 -15.57 -11.45 24.31
CA TRP A 71 -14.22 -11.85 24.66
C TRP A 71 -13.84 -11.43 26.10
N LEU A 72 -14.38 -10.32 26.60
CA LEU A 72 -14.07 -9.76 27.92
C LEU A 72 -14.25 -10.75 29.11
N PRO A 73 -15.33 -11.55 29.20
CA PRO A 73 -15.50 -12.53 30.26
C PRO A 73 -14.46 -13.65 30.24
N GLN A 74 -13.90 -14.00 29.07
CA GLN A 74 -12.86 -15.05 28.99
C GLN A 74 -11.55 -14.57 29.63
N VAL A 75 -11.18 -13.32 29.34
CA VAL A 75 -10.06 -12.64 29.99
C VAL A 75 -10.32 -12.53 31.50
N HIS A 76 -11.54 -12.14 31.89
CA HIS A 76 -11.89 -11.99 33.30
C HIS A 76 -11.73 -13.31 34.09
N LYS A 77 -12.12 -14.44 33.52
CA LYS A 77 -11.91 -15.76 34.14
C LYS A 77 -10.43 -16.10 34.33
N LYS A 78 -9.54 -15.69 33.40
CA LYS A 78 -8.09 -15.84 33.58
C LYS A 78 -7.58 -14.95 34.73
N THR A 79 -8.13 -13.74 34.89
CA THR A 79 -7.76 -12.80 35.97
C THR A 79 -8.23 -13.19 37.38
N GLU A 80 -9.25 -14.04 37.52
CA GLU A 80 -9.73 -14.52 38.83
C GLU A 80 -8.85 -15.62 39.44
N SER A 81 -7.84 -16.08 38.71
CA SER A 81 -6.90 -17.08 39.21
C SER A 81 -6.00 -16.52 40.31
N SER A 82 -5.55 -17.40 41.21
CA SER A 82 -4.58 -17.05 42.25
C SER A 82 -3.15 -16.85 41.72
N ASP A 83 -2.91 -17.14 40.45
CA ASP A 83 -1.58 -17.06 39.82
C ASP A 83 -1.34 -15.66 39.25
N THR A 84 -0.36 -14.96 39.82
CA THR A 84 0.00 -13.60 39.41
C THR A 84 0.52 -13.55 37.96
N GLU A 85 1.15 -14.62 37.46
CA GLU A 85 1.60 -14.68 36.07
C GLU A 85 0.42 -14.72 35.10
N MET A 86 -0.58 -15.56 35.39
CA MET A 86 -1.78 -15.69 34.57
C MET A 86 -2.65 -14.43 34.58
N GLN A 87 -2.71 -13.72 35.71
CA GLN A 87 -3.37 -12.40 35.78
C GLN A 87 -2.69 -11.37 34.88
N MET A 88 -1.36 -11.30 34.91
CA MET A 88 -0.59 -10.36 34.09
C MET A 88 -0.72 -10.67 32.60
N GLU A 89 -0.75 -11.95 32.21
CA GLU A 89 -1.01 -12.39 30.83
C GLU A 89 -2.38 -11.91 30.34
N ALA A 90 -3.42 -12.15 31.14
CA ALA A 90 -4.78 -11.72 30.80
C ALA A 90 -4.90 -10.19 30.64
N TRP A 91 -4.22 -9.40 31.48
CA TRP A 91 -4.19 -7.94 31.31
C TRP A 91 -3.47 -7.50 30.03
N ARG A 92 -2.35 -8.14 29.67
CA ARG A 92 -1.65 -7.81 28.41
C ARG A 92 -2.52 -8.12 27.20
N GLU A 93 -3.13 -9.31 27.17
CA GLU A 93 -4.11 -9.69 26.15
C GLU A 93 -5.19 -8.62 26.04
N PHE A 94 -5.79 -8.21 27.17
CA PHE A 94 -6.84 -7.19 27.23
C PHE A 94 -6.44 -5.88 26.57
N PHE A 95 -5.32 -5.30 27.00
CA PHE A 95 -4.86 -4.02 26.47
C PHE A 95 -4.53 -4.12 24.98
N PHE A 96 -3.93 -5.23 24.55
CA PHE A 96 -3.63 -5.46 23.14
C PHE A 96 -4.91 -5.57 22.30
N GLY A 97 -5.89 -6.35 22.76
CA GLY A 97 -7.19 -6.52 22.10
C GLY A 97 -7.98 -5.22 21.98
N VAL A 98 -8.08 -4.43 23.06
CA VAL A 98 -8.73 -3.12 23.06
C VAL A 98 -8.02 -2.15 22.13
N THR A 99 -6.69 -2.12 22.15
CA THR A 99 -5.90 -1.25 21.26
C THR A 99 -6.08 -1.62 19.80
N SER A 100 -6.13 -2.92 19.47
CA SER A 100 -6.37 -3.42 18.12
C SER A 100 -7.75 -3.01 17.59
N HIS A 101 -8.81 -3.27 18.37
CA HIS A 101 -10.17 -2.89 18.00
C HIS A 101 -10.34 -1.36 17.92
N GLY A 102 -9.78 -0.61 18.86
CA GLY A 102 -9.80 0.85 18.84
C GLY A 102 -9.11 1.42 17.59
N THR A 103 -7.92 0.90 17.26
CA THR A 103 -7.17 1.31 16.05
C THR A 103 -7.96 0.98 14.78
N PHE A 104 -8.56 -0.21 14.70
CA PHE A 104 -9.43 -0.60 13.59
C PHE A 104 -10.62 0.35 13.42
N ILE A 105 -11.37 0.63 14.49
CA ILE A 105 -12.53 1.53 14.45
C ILE A 105 -12.10 2.91 13.97
N ILE A 106 -11.01 3.44 14.53
CA ILE A 106 -10.47 4.75 14.18
C ILE A 106 -10.09 4.81 12.69
N ILE A 107 -9.42 3.78 12.15
CA ILE A 107 -9.03 3.71 10.74
C ILE A 107 -10.25 3.67 9.83
N VAL A 108 -11.25 2.84 10.14
CA VAL A 108 -12.46 2.73 9.30
C VAL A 108 -13.23 4.05 9.30
N LEU A 109 -13.39 4.70 10.46
CA LEU A 109 -14.00 6.03 10.55
C LEU A 109 -13.20 7.07 9.76
N PHE A 110 -11.87 7.03 9.82
CA PHE A 110 -11.01 7.90 9.02
C PHE A 110 -11.25 7.70 7.51
N CYS A 111 -11.33 6.44 7.04
CA CYS A 111 -11.63 6.11 5.65
C CYS A 111 -12.99 6.65 5.20
N ILE A 112 -14.00 6.63 6.08
CA ILE A 112 -15.33 7.21 5.82
C ILE A 112 -15.22 8.72 5.68
N VAL A 113 -14.61 9.40 6.66
CA VAL A 113 -14.48 10.87 6.68
C VAL A 113 -13.70 11.39 5.47
N LYS A 114 -12.62 10.68 5.10
CA LYS A 114 -11.74 11.08 3.99
C LYS A 114 -12.13 10.48 2.64
N GLN A 115 -13.23 9.76 2.53
CA GLN A 115 -13.68 9.09 1.30
C GLN A 115 -13.66 10.01 0.07
N ARG A 116 -14.18 11.25 0.19
CA ARG A 116 -14.21 12.22 -0.92
C ARG A 116 -12.80 12.64 -1.37
N VAL A 117 -11.88 12.75 -0.43
CA VAL A 117 -10.48 13.08 -0.72
C VAL A 117 -9.83 11.91 -1.46
N PHE A 118 -9.99 10.68 -0.97
CA PHE A 118 -9.49 9.48 -1.66
C PHE A 118 -10.00 9.36 -3.10
N ILE A 119 -11.30 9.58 -3.32
CA ILE A 119 -11.90 9.60 -4.66
C ILE A 119 -11.20 10.62 -5.56
N LYS A 120 -10.98 11.84 -5.07
CA LYS A 120 -10.32 12.91 -5.85
C LYS A 120 -8.90 12.51 -6.26
N VAL A 121 -8.11 11.98 -5.32
CA VAL A 121 -6.71 11.60 -5.57
C VAL A 121 -6.62 10.41 -6.53
N ILE A 122 -7.47 9.39 -6.36
CA ILE A 122 -7.50 8.23 -7.26
C ILE A 122 -7.96 8.62 -8.67
N ASN A 123 -8.96 9.50 -8.79
CA ASN A 123 -9.40 9.99 -10.10
C ASN A 123 -8.30 10.81 -10.79
N ARG A 124 -7.55 11.61 -10.04
CA ARG A 124 -6.38 12.32 -10.56
C ARG A 124 -5.31 11.35 -11.06
N LEU A 125 -5.08 10.24 -10.35
CA LEU A 125 -4.19 9.17 -10.81
C LEU A 125 -4.71 8.52 -12.11
N PHE A 126 -6.00 8.20 -12.18
CA PHE A 126 -6.59 7.62 -13.40
C PHE A 126 -6.54 8.56 -14.60
N GLN A 127 -6.74 9.86 -14.38
CA GLN A 127 -6.57 10.86 -15.42
C GLN A 127 -5.11 10.92 -15.90
N PHE A 128 -4.14 10.96 -14.98
CA PHE A 128 -2.73 10.91 -15.33
C PHE A 128 -2.38 9.65 -16.14
N GLU A 129 -2.89 8.49 -15.73
CA GLU A 129 -2.68 7.23 -16.45
C GLU A 129 -3.25 7.27 -17.88
N LYS A 130 -4.42 7.90 -18.06
CA LYS A 130 -5.01 8.12 -19.39
C LYS A 130 -4.11 9.01 -20.25
N GLU A 131 -3.73 10.18 -19.75
CA GLU A 131 -2.87 11.14 -20.46
C GLU A 131 -1.52 10.50 -20.85
N LEU A 132 -0.94 9.72 -19.94
CA LEU A 132 0.28 8.96 -20.17
C LEU A 132 0.10 7.88 -21.25
N ALA A 133 -1.02 7.15 -21.22
CA ALA A 133 -1.33 6.11 -22.20
C ALA A 133 -1.59 6.69 -23.60
N ASP A 134 -2.28 7.82 -23.70
CA ASP A 134 -2.59 8.50 -24.97
C ASP A 134 -1.30 9.04 -25.61
N THR A 135 -0.40 9.62 -24.80
CA THR A 135 0.85 10.21 -25.29
C THR A 135 1.91 9.17 -25.63
N PHE A 136 1.99 8.07 -24.88
CA PHE A 136 3.04 7.05 -25.03
C PHE A 136 2.53 5.70 -25.52
N TYR A 137 1.40 5.69 -26.24
CA TYR A 137 0.62 4.53 -26.72
C TYR A 137 1.47 3.38 -27.31
N ASN A 138 2.62 3.69 -27.90
CA ASN A 138 3.53 2.73 -28.56
C ASN A 138 4.76 2.30 -27.74
N THR A 139 4.98 2.83 -26.54
CA THR A 139 6.13 2.45 -25.70
C THR A 139 5.89 1.10 -25.01
N LYS A 140 6.33 0.00 -25.65
CA LYS A 140 6.24 -1.36 -25.09
C LYS A 140 7.11 -1.61 -23.83
N ASN A 141 7.86 -0.62 -23.35
CA ASN A 141 8.99 -0.82 -22.43
C ASN A 141 8.84 -0.21 -21.03
N LEU A 142 7.64 0.19 -20.61
CA LEU A 142 7.43 0.55 -19.20
C LEU A 142 7.67 -0.69 -18.31
N PRO A 143 8.49 -0.58 -17.24
CA PRO A 143 8.77 -1.71 -16.36
C PRO A 143 7.47 -2.30 -15.80
N SER A 144 7.33 -3.63 -15.87
CA SER A 144 6.19 -4.30 -15.28
C SER A 144 6.39 -4.43 -13.78
N GLY A 145 5.65 -3.65 -12.99
CA GLY A 145 5.61 -3.76 -11.53
C GLY A 145 4.93 -5.01 -10.97
N LYS A 146 4.28 -5.81 -11.84
CA LYS A 146 3.45 -6.97 -11.45
C LYS A 146 4.12 -7.97 -10.53
N PRO A 147 5.35 -8.47 -10.80
CA PRO A 147 5.91 -9.53 -9.97
C PRO A 147 6.10 -9.06 -8.53
N ILE A 148 6.52 -7.80 -8.34
CA ILE A 148 6.67 -7.20 -7.01
C ILE A 148 5.32 -7.02 -6.33
N LEU A 149 4.31 -6.50 -7.05
CA LEU A 149 2.95 -6.35 -6.52
C LEU A 149 2.35 -7.69 -6.09
N ILE A 150 2.46 -8.72 -6.94
CA ILE A 150 1.95 -10.07 -6.67
C ILE A 150 2.70 -10.69 -5.49
N PHE A 151 4.03 -10.57 -5.46
CA PHE A 151 4.85 -11.10 -4.39
C PHE A 151 4.46 -10.49 -3.04
N VAL A 152 4.44 -9.15 -2.94
CA VAL A 152 4.08 -8.44 -1.70
C VAL A 152 2.68 -8.83 -1.21
N PHE A 153 1.70 -8.81 -2.11
CA PHE A 153 0.32 -9.14 -1.76
C PHE A 153 0.16 -10.61 -1.36
N SER A 154 0.76 -11.53 -2.11
CA SER A 154 0.70 -12.97 -1.84
C SER A 154 1.41 -13.33 -0.54
N THR A 155 2.58 -12.75 -0.25
CA THR A 155 3.32 -13.01 0.99
C THR A 155 2.55 -12.53 2.21
N HIS A 156 1.92 -11.36 2.15
CA HIS A 156 1.08 -10.86 3.23
C HIS A 156 -0.15 -11.77 3.46
N LEU A 157 -0.82 -12.16 2.37
CA LEU A 157 -1.99 -13.03 2.46
C LEU A 157 -1.62 -14.42 2.99
N SER A 158 -0.52 -15.01 2.51
CA SER A 158 -0.05 -16.32 2.96
C SER A 158 0.34 -16.31 4.43
N ALA A 159 1.03 -15.26 4.90
CA ALA A 159 1.38 -15.11 6.31
C ALA A 159 0.13 -14.99 7.19
N THR A 160 -0.89 -14.26 6.73
CA THR A 160 -2.18 -14.16 7.43
C THR A 160 -2.88 -15.51 7.50
N VAL A 161 -3.01 -16.22 6.37
CA VAL A 161 -3.66 -17.54 6.33
C VAL A 161 -2.93 -18.54 7.21
N LEU A 162 -1.60 -18.56 7.15
CA LEU A 162 -0.78 -19.46 7.97
C LEU A 162 -0.98 -19.18 9.47
N ASN A 163 -1.01 -17.91 9.87
CA ASN A 163 -1.27 -17.51 11.25
C ASN A 163 -2.68 -17.89 11.72
N ILE A 164 -3.72 -17.71 10.89
CA ILE A 164 -5.09 -18.17 11.23
C ILE A 164 -5.11 -19.69 11.44
N LEU A 165 -4.43 -20.45 10.57
CA LEU A 165 -4.37 -21.90 10.67
C LEU A 165 -3.65 -22.33 11.95
N THR A 166 -2.51 -21.73 12.27
CA THR A 166 -1.76 -22.09 13.48
C THR A 166 -2.48 -21.70 14.75
N GLU A 167 -3.18 -20.56 14.77
CA GLU A 167 -4.03 -20.14 15.89
C GLU A 167 -5.15 -21.17 16.12
N PHE A 168 -5.83 -21.57 15.04
CA PHE A 168 -6.88 -22.59 15.11
C PHE A 168 -6.35 -23.93 15.64
N PHE A 169 -5.17 -24.38 15.18
CA PHE A 169 -4.60 -25.65 15.64
C PHE A 169 -4.01 -25.59 17.05
N ALA A 170 -3.45 -24.45 17.46
CA ALA A 170 -2.86 -24.27 18.79
C ALA A 170 -3.95 -24.16 19.88
N GLU A 171 -5.06 -23.47 19.59
CA GLU A 171 -6.12 -23.13 20.56
C GLU A 171 -7.38 -24.00 20.44
N LEU A 172 -7.30 -25.11 19.69
CA LEU A 172 -8.39 -26.06 19.38
C LEU A 172 -9.19 -26.55 20.61
N LYS A 173 -8.64 -26.39 21.83
CA LYS A 173 -9.20 -26.86 23.09
C LYS A 173 -9.97 -25.78 23.87
N TYR A 174 -9.78 -24.49 23.56
CA TYR A 174 -10.22 -23.38 24.41
C TYR A 174 -11.09 -22.34 23.69
N ILE A 175 -10.95 -22.20 22.36
CA ILE A 175 -11.57 -21.12 21.59
C ILE A 175 -12.34 -21.69 20.39
N THR A 176 -13.52 -21.16 20.09
CA THR A 176 -14.25 -21.59 18.88
C THR A 176 -13.60 -20.99 17.63
N ALA A 177 -13.72 -21.68 16.48
CA ALA A 177 -13.20 -21.17 15.20
C ALA A 177 -13.67 -19.74 14.88
N LEU A 178 -14.87 -19.40 15.31
CA LEU A 178 -15.50 -18.10 15.08
C LEU A 178 -14.82 -17.01 15.94
N ASP A 179 -14.48 -17.31 17.19
CA ASP A 179 -13.79 -16.38 18.09
C ASP A 179 -12.37 -16.05 17.59
N THR A 180 -11.64 -17.06 17.10
CA THR A 180 -10.31 -16.87 16.49
C THR A 180 -10.37 -15.91 15.29
N VAL A 181 -11.36 -16.08 14.41
CA VAL A 181 -11.52 -15.22 13.23
C VAL A 181 -11.85 -13.79 13.64
N LEU A 182 -12.75 -13.61 14.61
CA LEU A 182 -13.15 -12.28 15.08
C LEU A 182 -12.01 -11.51 15.74
N PHE A 183 -11.11 -12.21 16.45
CA PHE A 183 -9.92 -11.61 17.04
C PHE A 183 -8.90 -11.14 15.99
N ILE A 184 -8.77 -11.85 14.88
CA ILE A 184 -7.77 -11.56 13.83
C ILE A 184 -8.23 -10.44 12.88
N ILE A 185 -9.54 -10.21 12.72
CA ILE A 185 -10.10 -9.23 11.78
C ILE A 185 -9.56 -7.80 11.96
N PRO A 186 -9.50 -7.21 13.17
CA PRO A 186 -8.98 -5.86 13.36
C PRO A 186 -7.55 -5.72 12.85
N GLU A 187 -6.66 -6.64 13.25
CA GLU A 187 -5.28 -6.65 12.79
C GLU A 187 -5.16 -6.87 11.29
N PHE A 188 -5.98 -7.77 10.74
CA PHE A 188 -6.03 -8.01 9.30
C PHE A 188 -6.36 -6.72 8.54
N VAL A 189 -7.34 -5.93 8.99
CA VAL A 189 -7.68 -4.66 8.36
C VAL A 189 -6.55 -3.65 8.49
N ILE A 190 -5.95 -3.51 9.67
CA ILE A 190 -4.82 -2.60 9.92
C ILE A 190 -3.63 -2.96 9.01
N GLY A 191 -3.33 -4.26 8.85
CA GLY A 191 -2.25 -4.73 7.97
C GLY A 191 -2.54 -4.48 6.50
N ASN A 192 -3.79 -4.71 6.08
CA ASN A 192 -4.20 -4.45 4.72
C ASN A 192 -4.17 -2.97 4.36
N LEU A 193 -4.38 -2.05 5.31
CA LEU A 193 -4.19 -0.62 5.06
C LEU A 193 -2.72 -0.30 4.72
N VAL A 194 -1.77 -0.85 5.47
CA VAL A 194 -0.34 -0.66 5.22
C VAL A 194 0.06 -1.24 3.86
N ILE A 195 -0.40 -2.45 3.56
CA ILE A 195 -0.17 -3.10 2.26
C ILE A 195 -0.83 -2.33 1.13
N GLN A 196 -2.05 -1.80 1.31
CA GLN A 196 -2.71 -0.96 0.30
C GLN A 196 -1.85 0.23 -0.07
N TYR A 197 -1.32 0.95 0.92
CA TYR A 197 -0.45 2.08 0.68
C TYR A 197 0.87 1.67 0.02
N ALA A 198 1.50 0.58 0.47
CA ALA A 198 2.72 0.04 -0.15
C ALA A 198 2.50 -0.31 -1.63
N LEU A 199 1.36 -0.91 -1.99
CA LEU A 199 1.02 -1.22 -3.39
C LEU A 199 0.82 0.06 -4.23
N ILE A 200 0.25 1.12 -3.65
CA ILE A 200 0.16 2.44 -4.30
C ILE A 200 1.57 3.00 -4.54
N LEU A 201 2.47 2.93 -3.55
CA LEU A 201 3.85 3.39 -3.70
C LEU A 201 4.60 2.61 -4.78
N ILE A 202 4.46 1.28 -4.84
CA ILE A 202 5.04 0.46 -5.91
C ILE A 202 4.47 0.88 -7.27
N PHE A 203 3.16 1.16 -7.36
CA PHE A 203 2.56 1.63 -8.60
C PHE A 203 3.19 2.96 -9.06
N LEU A 204 3.27 3.95 -8.16
CA LEU A 204 3.87 5.26 -8.43
C LEU A 204 5.36 5.15 -8.77
N GLU A 205 6.13 4.36 -8.03
CA GLU A 205 7.55 4.07 -8.28
C GLU A 205 7.76 3.56 -9.71
N ASN A 206 6.92 2.65 -10.18
CA ASN A 206 7.02 2.12 -11.55
C ASN A 206 6.74 3.19 -12.60
N ARG A 207 5.85 4.16 -12.30
CA ARG A 207 5.60 5.31 -13.20
C ARG A 207 6.76 6.28 -13.22
N PHE A 208 7.36 6.59 -12.07
CA PHE A 208 8.61 7.37 -12.02
C PHE A 208 9.73 6.69 -12.81
N LYS A 209 9.96 5.39 -12.58
CA LYS A 209 10.94 4.60 -13.34
C LYS A 209 10.68 4.62 -14.85
N GLY A 210 9.42 4.54 -15.26
CA GLY A 210 9.01 4.65 -16.65
C GLY A 210 9.40 5.98 -17.29
N LEU A 211 8.97 7.08 -16.68
CA LEU A 211 9.30 8.44 -17.14
C LEU A 211 10.82 8.68 -17.15
N ASN A 212 11.52 8.20 -16.12
CA ASN A 212 12.96 8.30 -16.01
C ASN A 212 13.69 7.53 -17.13
N LYS A 213 13.22 6.32 -17.48
CA LYS A 213 13.77 5.56 -18.61
C LYS A 213 13.52 6.26 -19.95
N LEU A 214 12.34 6.86 -20.13
CA LEU A 214 12.02 7.64 -21.32
C LEU A 214 12.95 8.84 -21.43
N LEU A 215 13.17 9.58 -20.35
CA LEU A 215 14.10 10.70 -20.33
C LEU A 215 15.53 10.27 -20.68
N LEU A 216 16.03 9.19 -20.06
CA LEU A 216 17.36 8.66 -20.35
C LEU A 216 17.51 8.25 -21.82
N SER A 217 16.48 7.63 -22.42
CA SER A 217 16.51 7.26 -23.84
C SER A 217 16.57 8.45 -24.80
N LEU A 218 16.23 9.66 -24.35
CA LEU A 218 16.35 10.90 -25.14
C LEU A 218 17.73 11.55 -25.01
N VAL A 219 18.44 11.29 -23.91
CA VAL A 219 19.76 11.86 -23.62
C VAL A 219 20.89 10.96 -24.13
N ASP A 220 20.66 9.65 -24.21
CA ASP A 220 21.65 8.68 -24.64
C ASP A 220 21.82 8.69 -26.17
N THR A 221 22.77 9.51 -26.65
CA THR A 221 23.12 9.66 -28.08
C THR A 221 23.79 8.43 -28.68
N ASN A 222 24.18 7.44 -27.87
CA ASN A 222 24.78 6.17 -28.32
C ASN A 222 23.76 5.03 -28.50
N CYS A 223 22.46 5.33 -28.43
CA CYS A 223 21.43 4.31 -28.65
C CYS A 223 21.45 3.86 -30.12
N ASN A 224 21.85 2.59 -30.37
CA ASN A 224 21.82 1.91 -31.67
C ASN A 224 20.80 2.56 -32.61
N GLU A 225 21.29 3.10 -33.74
CA GLU A 225 20.54 3.94 -34.68
C GLU A 225 19.14 3.37 -35.01
N SER A 226 18.97 2.04 -35.00
CA SER A 226 17.70 1.36 -35.24
C SER A 226 16.61 1.56 -34.17
N LYS A 227 16.94 1.73 -32.88
CA LYS A 227 15.96 1.95 -31.79
C LYS A 227 15.58 3.42 -31.67
N CYS A 228 16.55 4.33 -31.80
CA CYS A 228 16.26 5.77 -31.86
C CYS A 228 15.50 6.12 -33.15
N GLN A 229 15.90 5.61 -34.32
CA GLN A 229 15.16 5.86 -35.56
C GLN A 229 13.70 5.41 -35.47
N ARG A 230 13.35 4.33 -34.76
CA ARG A 230 11.93 3.93 -34.67
C ARG A 230 11.07 4.87 -33.83
N PHE A 231 11.66 5.52 -32.82
CA PHE A 231 10.99 6.57 -32.04
C PHE A 231 10.96 7.90 -32.78
N PHE A 232 12.07 8.28 -33.42
CA PHE A 232 12.22 9.55 -34.12
C PHE A 232 11.55 9.58 -35.50
N ARG A 233 11.43 8.46 -36.21
CA ARG A 233 10.77 8.36 -37.52
C ARG A 233 9.25 8.50 -37.44
N ILE A 234 8.66 8.35 -36.25
CA ILE A 234 7.25 8.68 -35.97
C ILE A 234 7.07 10.20 -35.77
N MET A 235 8.16 10.97 -35.62
CA MET A 235 8.14 12.41 -35.31
C MET A 235 8.92 13.30 -36.30
N SER A 236 9.21 12.80 -37.52
CA SER A 236 9.65 13.62 -38.66
C SER A 236 8.49 14.57 -39.01
N ASP A 237 8.54 15.88 -38.76
CA ASP A 237 9.23 16.83 -39.65
C ASP A 237 9.84 18.08 -38.95
N SER A 238 10.13 18.05 -37.63
CA SER A 238 10.90 19.13 -36.96
C SER A 238 11.71 18.62 -35.75
N CYS A 239 12.88 18.04 -36.03
CA CYS A 239 13.61 17.19 -35.08
C CYS A 239 14.00 17.85 -33.75
N ASN A 240 14.27 19.16 -33.72
CA ASN A 240 14.64 19.86 -32.47
C ASN A 240 13.43 20.31 -31.64
N GLU A 241 12.35 20.77 -32.27
CA GLU A 241 11.17 21.22 -31.53
C GLU A 241 10.42 20.05 -30.89
N ASN A 242 10.35 18.91 -31.56
CA ASN A 242 9.64 17.73 -31.06
C ASN A 242 10.33 17.11 -29.84
N VAL A 243 11.67 17.11 -29.80
CA VAL A 243 12.43 16.67 -28.61
C VAL A 243 12.22 17.61 -27.43
N VAL A 244 12.26 18.92 -27.67
CA VAL A 244 12.01 19.91 -26.61
C VAL A 244 10.58 19.79 -26.06
N ARG A 245 9.58 19.60 -26.94
CA ARG A 245 8.19 19.36 -26.52
C ARG A 245 8.07 18.08 -25.70
N LEU A 246 8.76 17.00 -26.09
CA LEU A 246 8.74 15.73 -25.36
C LEU A 246 9.41 15.81 -23.99
N ILE A 247 10.54 16.49 -23.88
CA ILE A 247 11.22 16.74 -22.59
C ILE A 247 10.32 17.57 -21.68
N ARG A 248 9.66 18.62 -22.20
CA ARG A 248 8.67 19.40 -21.44
C ARG A 248 7.52 18.53 -20.97
N TYR A 249 6.98 17.66 -21.83
CA TYR A 249 5.93 16.73 -21.45
C TYR A 249 6.37 15.78 -20.33
N ILE A 250 7.55 15.16 -20.44
CA ILE A 250 8.07 14.26 -19.40
C ILE A 250 8.23 15.00 -18.07
N ARG A 251 8.75 16.23 -18.09
CA ARG A 251 8.86 17.08 -16.90
C ARG A 251 7.50 17.35 -16.27
N ASP A 252 6.53 17.77 -17.07
CA ASP A 252 5.21 18.13 -16.58
C ASP A 252 4.48 16.88 -16.05
N ALA A 253 4.68 15.72 -16.67
CA ALA A 253 4.21 14.42 -16.18
C ALA A 253 4.89 14.01 -14.86
N GLN A 254 6.21 14.18 -14.71
CA GLN A 254 6.92 13.92 -13.46
C GLN A 254 6.41 14.82 -12.33
N ARG A 255 6.18 16.10 -12.61
CA ARG A 255 5.60 17.04 -11.65
C ARG A 255 4.20 16.63 -11.24
N ASN A 256 3.32 16.30 -12.20
CA ASN A 256 1.96 15.88 -11.88
C ASN A 256 1.97 14.58 -11.04
N LEU A 257 2.85 13.63 -11.36
CA LEU A 257 3.02 12.39 -10.60
C LEU A 257 3.55 12.65 -9.18
N TYR A 258 4.45 13.62 -9.01
CA TYR A 258 4.91 14.06 -7.69
C TYR A 258 3.77 14.66 -6.86
N GLU A 259 2.97 15.55 -7.45
CA GLU A 259 1.80 16.13 -6.77
C GLU A 259 0.77 15.06 -6.39
N ILE A 260 0.54 14.06 -7.25
CA ILE A 260 -0.32 12.90 -6.93
C ILE A 260 0.27 12.08 -5.78
N SER A 261 1.59 11.84 -5.78
CA SER A 261 2.27 11.12 -4.71
C SER A 261 2.18 11.84 -3.36
N ASP A 262 2.32 13.16 -3.36
CA ASP A 262 2.16 14.02 -2.19
C ASP A 262 0.70 14.00 -1.68
N ASP A 263 -0.28 14.06 -2.58
CA ASP A 263 -1.70 13.92 -2.25
C ASP A 263 -2.00 12.56 -1.58
N PHE A 264 -1.44 11.45 -2.10
CA PHE A 264 -1.55 10.14 -1.46
C PHE A 264 -0.87 10.09 -0.09
N SER A 265 0.34 10.65 0.03
CA SER A 265 1.07 10.71 1.31
C SER A 265 0.25 11.45 2.37
N LYS A 266 -0.33 12.60 2.03
CA LYS A 266 -1.21 13.37 2.93
C LYS A 266 -2.45 12.57 3.33
N CYS A 267 -3.07 11.84 2.40
CA CYS A 267 -4.25 11.02 2.68
C CYS A 267 -3.96 9.86 3.64
N TYR A 268 -2.79 9.22 3.51
CA TYR A 268 -2.41 8.05 4.31
C TYR A 268 -1.59 8.38 5.56
N SER A 269 -1.01 9.57 5.68
CA SER A 269 -0.09 9.97 6.77
C SER A 269 -0.58 9.59 8.16
N TRP A 270 -1.78 10.04 8.53
CA TRP A 270 -2.35 9.84 9.86
C TRP A 270 -2.71 8.37 10.17
N PRO A 271 -3.49 7.66 9.33
CA PRO A 271 -3.80 6.26 9.62
C PRO A 271 -2.55 5.37 9.53
N MET A 272 -1.55 5.74 8.72
CA MET A 272 -0.27 5.03 8.67
C MET A 272 0.52 5.18 9.97
N LEU A 273 0.54 6.37 10.58
CA LEU A 273 1.17 6.59 11.87
C LEU A 273 0.56 5.66 12.93
N LEU A 274 -0.77 5.62 13.02
CA LEU A 274 -1.47 4.71 13.94
C LEU A 274 -1.16 3.24 13.66
N SER A 275 -1.19 2.81 12.39
CA SER A 275 -0.85 1.44 12.01
C SER A 275 0.58 1.06 12.38
N ILE A 276 1.56 1.93 12.12
CA ILE A 276 2.96 1.66 12.44
C ILE A 276 3.15 1.57 13.96
N THR A 277 2.56 2.49 14.73
CA THR A 277 2.61 2.43 16.19
C THR A 277 1.98 1.14 16.72
N TYR A 278 0.82 0.74 16.17
CA TYR A 278 0.19 -0.54 16.51
C TYR A 278 1.11 -1.74 16.21
N PHE A 279 1.67 -1.81 15.01
CA PHE A 279 2.56 -2.91 14.63
C PHE A 279 3.86 -2.94 15.45
N ALA A 280 4.42 -1.78 15.79
CA ALA A 280 5.59 -1.69 16.66
C ALA A 280 5.28 -2.24 18.06
N ALA A 281 4.14 -1.85 18.65
CA ALA A 281 3.68 -2.39 19.92
C ALA A 281 3.41 -3.91 19.83
N GLY A 282 2.78 -4.37 18.73
CA GLY A 282 2.53 -5.78 18.47
C GLY A 282 3.80 -6.61 18.34
N ILE A 283 4.85 -6.11 17.69
CA ILE A 283 6.15 -6.79 17.63
C ILE A 283 6.72 -6.97 19.03
N ILE A 284 6.71 -5.93 19.87
CA ILE A 284 7.23 -5.99 21.24
C ILE A 284 6.44 -7.02 22.05
N TYR A 285 5.10 -6.96 21.97
CA TYR A 285 4.20 -7.88 22.64
C TYR A 285 4.45 -9.34 22.21
N SER A 286 4.36 -9.65 20.92
CA SER A 286 4.55 -11.01 20.42
C SER A 286 5.95 -11.55 20.64
N SER A 287 6.98 -10.71 20.58
CA SER A 287 8.36 -11.13 20.85
C SER A 287 8.57 -11.45 22.33
N TYR A 288 7.94 -10.68 23.23
CA TYR A 288 7.96 -10.94 24.66
C TYR A 288 7.28 -12.27 25.00
N GLU A 289 6.09 -12.52 24.45
CA GLU A 289 5.37 -13.79 24.63
C GLU A 289 6.18 -14.98 24.08
N LEU A 290 6.79 -14.83 22.90
CA LEU A 290 7.68 -15.85 22.33
C LEU A 290 8.87 -16.14 23.26
N PHE A 291 9.51 -15.11 23.80
CA PHE A 291 10.65 -15.26 24.71
C PHE A 291 10.26 -15.94 26.02
N GLN A 292 9.12 -15.56 26.61
CA GLN A 292 8.59 -16.24 27.78
C GLN A 292 8.33 -17.71 27.50
N ASN A 293 7.67 -18.03 26.38
CA ASN A 293 7.33 -19.41 26.04
C ASN A 293 8.58 -20.27 25.82
N ILE A 294 9.65 -19.73 25.23
CA ILE A 294 10.92 -20.45 25.03
C ILE A 294 11.65 -20.69 26.36
N THR A 295 11.48 -19.80 27.35
CA THR A 295 12.20 -19.88 28.63
C THR A 295 11.56 -20.88 29.60
N LYS A 296 10.28 -21.22 29.42
CA LYS A 296 9.57 -22.22 30.25
C LYS A 296 10.09 -23.64 29.95
N SER A 297 10.21 -24.49 30.96
CA SER A 297 10.80 -25.84 30.84
C SER A 297 9.96 -26.82 30.03
N GLU A 298 8.65 -26.58 29.92
CA GLU A 298 7.70 -27.39 29.16
C GLU A 298 7.15 -26.59 27.98
N THR A 299 7.92 -26.47 26.91
CA THR A 299 7.50 -25.70 25.73
C THR A 299 6.63 -26.53 24.80
N ASN A 300 5.40 -26.12 24.55
CA ASN A 300 4.63 -26.67 23.43
C ASN A 300 5.17 -26.07 22.11
N ILE A 301 5.78 -26.92 21.29
CA ILE A 301 6.39 -26.53 20.00
C ILE A 301 5.39 -25.82 19.10
N LEU A 302 4.12 -26.25 19.10
CA LEU A 302 3.08 -25.65 18.26
C LEU A 302 2.78 -24.21 18.68
N VAL A 303 2.75 -23.94 19.99
CA VAL A 303 2.57 -22.58 20.54
C VAL A 303 3.75 -21.69 20.20
N SER A 304 4.98 -22.20 20.31
CA SER A 304 6.19 -21.47 19.89
C SER A 304 6.17 -21.09 18.41
N ILE A 305 5.77 -22.02 17.53
CA ILE A 305 5.63 -21.76 16.09
C ILE A 305 4.57 -20.69 15.84
N ASN A 306 3.42 -20.77 16.53
CA ASN A 306 2.35 -19.80 16.41
C ASN A 306 2.83 -18.38 16.78
N LEU A 307 3.48 -18.23 17.94
CA LEU A 307 4.04 -16.96 18.41
C LEU A 307 5.12 -16.41 17.46
N ALA A 308 5.98 -17.27 16.91
CA ALA A 308 6.96 -16.86 15.90
C ALA A 308 6.27 -16.35 14.61
N LEU A 309 5.19 -16.99 14.19
CA LEU A 309 4.39 -16.54 13.04
C LEU A 309 3.70 -15.21 13.29
N TRP A 310 3.24 -14.95 14.52
CA TRP A 310 2.71 -13.64 14.92
C TRP A 310 3.75 -12.53 14.75
N VAL A 311 5.00 -12.76 15.19
CA VAL A 311 6.10 -11.80 14.97
C VAL A 311 6.36 -11.58 13.47
N ILE A 312 6.47 -12.66 12.69
CA ILE A 312 6.74 -12.58 11.24
C ILE A 312 5.62 -11.82 10.51
N LYS A 313 4.36 -12.17 10.77
CA LYS A 313 3.17 -11.54 10.18
C LYS A 313 3.14 -10.04 10.46
N THR A 314 3.44 -9.64 11.69
CA THR A 314 3.45 -8.25 12.16
C THR A 314 4.61 -7.45 11.55
N MET A 315 5.75 -8.09 11.30
CA MET A 315 6.92 -7.47 10.64
C MET A 315 6.72 -7.21 9.14
N ILE A 316 6.03 -8.10 8.42
CA ILE A 316 5.91 -8.02 6.95
C ILE A 316 5.38 -6.66 6.44
N PRO A 317 4.29 -6.08 6.98
CA PRO A 317 3.78 -4.78 6.56
C PRO A 317 4.80 -3.65 6.76
N ILE A 318 5.49 -3.60 7.90
CA ILE A 318 6.49 -2.56 8.21
C ILE A 318 7.67 -2.67 7.24
N VAL A 319 8.27 -3.85 7.11
CA VAL A 319 9.43 -4.06 6.25
C VAL A 319 9.08 -3.72 4.80
N THR A 320 7.93 -4.18 4.33
CA THR A 320 7.42 -3.88 2.99
C THR A 320 7.28 -2.37 2.78
N LEU A 321 6.63 -1.67 3.71
CA LEU A 321 6.42 -0.24 3.62
C LEU A 321 7.76 0.51 3.56
N THR A 322 8.68 0.21 4.48
CA THR A 322 10.02 0.82 4.55
C THR A 322 10.81 0.61 3.26
N CYS A 323 10.78 -0.60 2.69
CA CYS A 323 11.40 -0.87 1.40
C CYS A 323 10.76 -0.06 0.26
N CYS A 324 9.43 0.06 0.23
CA CYS A 324 8.72 0.80 -0.81
C CYS A 324 9.00 2.31 -0.73
N VAL A 325 8.95 2.88 0.47
CA VAL A 325 9.29 4.29 0.75
C VAL A 325 10.73 4.59 0.34
N THR A 326 11.68 3.73 0.71
CA THR A 326 13.09 3.91 0.33
C THR A 326 13.29 3.91 -1.19
N LYS A 327 12.63 2.98 -1.89
CA LYS A 327 12.72 2.87 -3.35
C LYS A 327 12.13 4.08 -4.08
N ILE A 328 10.95 4.54 -3.68
CA ILE A 328 10.32 5.71 -4.32
C ILE A 328 11.12 6.98 -4.05
N ILE A 329 11.64 7.17 -2.83
CA ILE A 329 12.53 8.30 -2.50
C ILE A 329 13.77 8.28 -3.37
N ASN A 330 14.42 7.12 -3.53
CA ASN A 330 15.60 6.99 -4.39
C ASN A 330 15.29 7.31 -5.86
N GLU A 331 14.14 6.88 -6.38
CA GLU A 331 13.75 7.18 -7.76
C GLU A 331 13.39 8.66 -7.99
N VAL A 332 12.83 9.33 -6.98
CA VAL A 332 12.51 10.76 -7.04
C VAL A 332 13.78 11.61 -6.87
N THR A 333 14.61 11.33 -5.86
CA THR A 333 15.77 12.17 -5.48
C THR A 333 16.94 12.04 -6.45
N LEU A 334 17.37 10.81 -6.78
CA LEU A 334 18.58 10.57 -7.58
C LEU A 334 18.47 11.16 -8.99
N LYS A 335 17.25 11.18 -9.56
CA LYS A 335 17.03 11.54 -10.96
C LYS A 335 16.47 12.94 -11.15
N PHE A 336 15.90 13.54 -10.10
CA PHE A 336 15.73 14.99 -10.01
C PHE A 336 17.07 15.72 -10.03
N PHE A 337 18.13 15.13 -9.47
CA PHE A 337 19.48 15.71 -9.50
C PHE A 337 20.10 15.72 -10.92
N ILE A 338 19.94 14.62 -11.68
CA ILE A 338 20.34 14.57 -13.10
C ILE A 338 19.55 15.61 -13.92
N PHE A 339 18.26 15.77 -13.61
CA PHE A 339 17.39 16.78 -14.23
C PHE A 339 17.81 18.23 -13.90
N LEU A 340 18.26 18.51 -12.67
CA LEU A 340 18.82 19.81 -12.27
C LEU A 340 20.16 20.12 -12.96
N LEU A 341 21.00 19.11 -13.17
CA LEU A 341 22.29 19.28 -13.85
C LEU A 341 22.14 19.62 -15.33
N VAL A 342 21.12 19.07 -16.00
CA VAL A 342 20.80 19.39 -17.41
C VAL A 342 20.25 20.82 -17.56
N ASN A 343 19.66 21.40 -16.50
CA ASN A 343 18.99 22.70 -16.55
C ASN A 343 19.72 23.80 -15.76
N LYS A 344 21.05 23.89 -15.93
CA LYS A 344 21.93 24.82 -15.20
C LYS A 344 21.69 26.32 -15.45
N ARG A 345 20.75 26.72 -16.31
CA ARG A 345 20.53 28.15 -16.67
C ARG A 345 19.48 28.90 -15.86
N HIS A 346 18.66 28.23 -15.06
CA HIS A 346 17.78 28.93 -14.12
C HIS A 346 17.74 28.15 -12.81
N TYR A 347 17.55 28.87 -11.69
CA TYR A 347 17.33 28.34 -10.33
C TYR A 347 18.53 28.24 -9.40
N LYS A 348 19.14 29.41 -9.15
CA LYS A 348 19.84 29.74 -7.90
C LYS A 348 18.90 29.86 -6.67
N LYS A 349 17.61 29.51 -6.76
CA LYS A 349 16.59 29.78 -5.73
C LYS A 349 15.88 28.56 -5.11
N CYS A 350 16.03 27.34 -5.63
CA CYS A 350 15.33 26.17 -5.09
C CYS A 350 16.15 25.34 -4.08
N PHE A 351 17.37 25.75 -3.74
CA PHE A 351 18.27 24.98 -2.85
C PHE A 351 17.93 25.08 -1.35
N LEU A 352 16.79 25.69 -1.00
CA LEU A 352 16.43 26.02 0.39
C LEU A 352 15.19 25.29 0.93
N MET A 353 14.76 24.19 0.31
CA MET A 353 13.69 23.31 0.83
C MET A 353 14.24 22.02 1.46
N ARG A 354 15.23 22.16 2.35
CA ARG A 354 15.76 21.04 3.15
C ARG A 354 15.14 20.78 4.53
N PRO A 355 14.13 21.49 5.09
CA PRO A 355 13.69 21.16 6.45
C PRO A 355 12.43 20.30 6.59
N CYS A 356 11.78 19.77 5.53
CA CYS A 356 10.59 18.90 5.71
C CYS A 356 10.89 17.39 5.72
N MET A 357 12.14 16.97 5.48
CA MET A 357 12.55 15.55 5.49
C MET A 357 12.93 15.04 6.91
N ALA A 358 12.83 15.87 7.95
CA ALA A 358 13.15 15.47 9.32
C ALA A 358 12.00 14.78 10.07
N ILE A 359 10.77 14.73 9.52
CA ILE A 359 9.60 14.15 10.20
C ILE A 359 9.43 12.64 9.90
N ILE A 360 10.32 12.02 9.12
CA ILE A 360 10.30 10.55 8.86
C ILE A 360 11.41 9.82 9.66
N HIS A 361 12.01 10.50 10.64
CA HIS A 361 12.89 9.89 11.64
C HIS A 361 12.35 10.12 13.06
N ILE A 362 11.09 9.75 13.28
CA ILE A 362 10.48 9.38 14.57
C ILE A 362 9.47 8.29 14.23
#